data_AF-A0A811UIH1-F1
#
_entry.id   AF-A0A811UIH1-F1
#
_cell.length_a   1.000
_cell.length_b   1.000
_cell.length_c   1.000
_cell.angle_alpha   90.00
_cell.angle_beta   90.00
_cell.angle_gamma   90.00
#
_symmetry.space_group_name_H-M   'P 1'
#
loop_
_entity.id
_entity.type
_entity.pdbx_description
1 polymer ?
#
loop_
_entity_poly.entity_id
_entity_poly.type
_entity_poly.pdbx_seq_one_letter_code
_entity_poly.pdbx_strand_id
1 'polypeptide(L)'
;MYLHTMTDESLHTIPLEHNIDYHIMSLFERLEAMRKDSHGNAINNRLSSTLQPKRNMQGEIRTLEFWRSIISECLASFFYVFIVCGAAAGAGVGASVSSVLLATALASGLAMTALTQCFIHISGAHINPAVTLAACIIRTVSPIRAAMYITAQCGGGIAGAALLYG
;
A
#
# COMPACT_ATOMS: atom_id res chain seq x y z
N MET A 1 -17.97 16.60 -95.18
CA MET A 1 -17.24 15.47 -95.78
C MET A 1 -16.41 14.85 -94.65
N TYR A 2 -16.83 13.67 -94.15
CA TYR A 2 -16.06 12.65 -93.39
C TYR A 2 -15.25 13.09 -92.16
N LEU A 3 -15.17 12.37 -91.03
CA LEU A 3 -15.82 11.20 -90.45
C LEU A 3 -15.23 11.12 -89.02
N HIS A 4 -16.08 10.98 -87.99
CA HIS A 4 -15.99 9.94 -86.96
C HIS A 4 -14.66 9.69 -86.19
N THR A 5 -14.69 9.84 -84.86
CA THR A 5 -14.04 8.91 -83.92
C THR A 5 -14.66 9.07 -82.53
N MET A 6 -15.41 8.04 -82.13
CA MET A 6 -15.87 7.80 -80.76
C MET A 6 -14.70 7.31 -79.89
N THR A 7 -14.69 7.73 -78.62
CA THR A 7 -14.23 7.01 -77.41
C THR A 7 -14.89 7.78 -76.25
N ASP A 8 -16.06 7.41 -75.71
CA ASP A 8 -16.34 6.28 -74.81
C ASP A 8 -15.19 5.93 -73.86
N GLU A 9 -15.22 6.49 -72.65
CA GLU A 9 -14.74 5.81 -71.44
C GLU A 9 -15.27 6.54 -70.19
N SER A 10 -16.32 5.96 -69.60
CA SER A 10 -16.48 5.81 -68.15
C SER A 10 -15.92 6.93 -67.26
N LEU A 11 -16.76 7.93 -66.94
CA LEU A 11 -16.56 8.72 -65.73
C LEU A 11 -16.98 7.85 -64.53
N HIS A 12 -16.02 7.00 -64.22
CA HIS A 12 -15.95 5.97 -63.19
C HIS A 12 -16.54 6.48 -61.88
N THR A 13 -17.68 5.88 -61.53
CA THR A 13 -18.15 5.61 -60.17
C THR A 13 -17.20 6.07 -59.07
N ILE A 14 -17.68 7.01 -58.23
CA ILE A 14 -17.16 7.32 -56.90
C ILE A 14 -16.79 5.98 -56.21
N PRO A 15 -15.50 5.59 -56.07
CA PRO A 15 -15.17 4.36 -55.40
C PRO A 15 -14.97 4.65 -53.92
N LEU A 16 -15.75 3.92 -53.13
CA LEU A 16 -15.90 3.93 -51.68
C LEU A 16 -14.60 3.62 -50.88
N GLU A 17 -13.45 3.55 -51.53
CA GLU A 17 -12.15 3.14 -50.97
C GLU A 17 -11.45 4.28 -50.20
N HIS A 18 -11.65 5.53 -50.64
CA HIS A 18 -11.00 6.70 -50.05
C HIS A 18 -11.33 6.86 -48.55
N ASN A 19 -12.52 6.44 -48.10
CA ASN A 19 -12.95 6.64 -46.71
C ASN A 19 -12.24 5.73 -45.70
N ILE A 20 -11.76 4.55 -46.12
CA ILE A 20 -11.15 3.56 -45.23
C ILE A 20 -9.72 3.97 -44.89
N ASP A 21 -8.96 4.47 -45.87
CA ASP A 21 -7.57 4.90 -45.68
C ASP A 21 -7.44 6.11 -44.75
N TYR A 22 -8.34 7.12 -44.84
CA TYR A 22 -8.36 8.21 -43.86
C TYR A 22 -8.74 7.73 -42.46
N HIS A 23 -9.62 6.74 -42.36
CA HIS A 23 -10.03 6.20 -41.07
C HIS A 23 -8.88 5.45 -40.40
N ILE A 24 -8.10 4.69 -41.17
CA ILE A 24 -6.89 4.02 -40.68
C ILE A 24 -5.85 5.06 -40.25
N MET A 25 -5.57 6.07 -41.08
CA MET A 25 -4.60 7.12 -40.76
C MET A 25 -5.01 7.91 -39.51
N SER A 26 -6.29 8.29 -39.40
CA SER A 26 -6.85 9.01 -38.24
C SER A 26 -6.83 8.16 -36.97
N LEU A 27 -7.10 6.86 -37.06
CA LEU A 27 -6.98 5.95 -35.92
C LEU A 27 -5.53 5.77 -35.50
N PHE A 28 -4.61 5.64 -36.46
CA PHE A 28 -3.19 5.50 -36.16
C PHE A 28 -2.66 6.77 -35.48
N GLU A 29 -3.02 7.95 -35.98
CA GLU A 29 -2.64 9.23 -35.37
C GLU A 29 -3.26 9.42 -33.97
N ARG A 30 -4.51 8.99 -33.77
CA ARG A 30 -5.13 8.97 -32.43
C ARG A 30 -4.46 7.97 -31.49
N LEU A 31 -4.03 6.81 -31.99
CA LEU A 31 -3.28 5.83 -31.21
C LEU A 31 -1.88 6.34 -30.87
N GLU A 32 -1.22 7.04 -31.79
CA GLU A 32 0.07 7.69 -31.55
C GLU A 32 -0.06 8.84 -30.54
N ALA A 33 -1.13 9.65 -30.65
CA ALA A 33 -1.45 10.68 -29.66
C ALA A 33 -1.66 10.07 -28.27
N MET A 34 -2.51 9.06 -28.14
CA MET A 34 -2.74 8.38 -26.86
C MET A 34 -1.50 7.66 -26.32
N ARG A 35 -0.67 7.08 -27.20
CA ARG A 35 0.60 6.47 -26.80
C ARG A 35 1.56 7.52 -26.26
N LYS A 36 1.66 8.69 -26.90
CA LYS A 36 2.51 9.79 -26.49
C LYS A 36 2.07 10.37 -25.14
N ASP A 37 0.76 10.48 -24.93
CA ASP A 37 0.19 10.93 -23.65
C ASP A 37 0.42 9.91 -22.53
N SER A 38 0.21 8.62 -22.81
CA SER A 38 0.42 7.54 -21.84
C SER A 38 1.89 7.44 -21.39
N HIS A 39 2.83 7.56 -22.33
CA HIS A 39 4.26 7.51 -22.02
C HIS A 39 4.72 8.77 -21.27
N GLY A 40 4.23 9.96 -21.66
CA GLY A 40 4.51 11.21 -20.96
C GLY A 40 3.97 11.20 -19.53
N ASN A 41 2.75 10.71 -19.33
CA ASN A 41 2.13 10.60 -18.01
C ASN A 41 2.85 9.57 -17.12
N ALA A 42 3.33 8.46 -17.69
CA ALA A 42 4.13 7.49 -16.98
C ALA A 42 5.48 8.08 -16.50
N ILE A 43 6.18 8.82 -17.37
CA ILE A 43 7.45 9.48 -17.01
C ILE A 43 7.21 10.57 -15.96
N ASN A 44 6.18 11.40 -16.11
CA ASN A 44 5.83 12.45 -15.17
C ASN A 44 5.48 11.89 -13.79
N ASN A 45 4.72 10.78 -13.72
CA ASN A 45 4.42 10.10 -12.45
C ASN A 45 5.67 9.53 -11.80
N ARG A 46 6.60 8.96 -12.57
CA ARG A 46 7.88 8.45 -12.07
C ARG A 46 8.79 9.56 -11.56
N LEU A 47 8.83 10.68 -12.26
CA LEU A 47 9.57 11.87 -11.84
C LEU A 47 8.96 12.46 -10.55
N SER A 48 7.63 12.55 -10.49
CA SER A 48 6.88 13.05 -9.33
C SER A 48 7.02 12.16 -8.08
N SER A 49 7.16 10.84 -8.24
CA SER A 49 7.45 9.93 -7.13
C SER A 49 8.90 10.04 -6.64
N THR A 50 9.84 10.35 -7.54
CA THR A 50 11.27 10.45 -7.21
C THR A 50 11.63 11.83 -6.63
N LEU A 51 10.86 12.86 -6.99
CA LEU A 51 11.01 14.24 -6.51
C LEU A 51 10.12 14.57 -5.30
N GLN A 52 9.58 13.58 -4.58
CA GLN A 52 8.89 13.86 -3.31
C GLN A 52 9.89 14.55 -2.36
N PRO A 53 9.70 15.86 -2.05
CA PRO A 53 10.58 16.54 -1.12
C PRO A 53 10.38 15.87 0.25
N LYS A 54 11.47 15.40 0.84
CA LYS A 54 11.51 14.84 2.20
C LYS A 54 10.83 15.83 3.15
N ARG A 55 9.56 15.58 3.50
CA ARG A 55 8.75 16.50 4.31
C ARG A 55 9.51 16.75 5.62
N ASN A 56 9.63 18.02 5.98
CA ASN A 56 10.33 18.44 7.19
C ASN A 56 9.71 17.75 8.42
N MET A 57 10.53 16.98 9.12
CA MET A 57 10.16 16.07 10.22
C MET A 57 9.36 16.75 11.33
N GLN A 58 9.59 18.05 11.55
CA GLN A 58 8.90 18.86 12.56
C GLN A 58 7.44 19.17 12.20
N GLY A 59 7.10 19.21 10.90
CA GLY A 59 5.72 19.40 10.44
C GLY A 59 4.89 18.11 10.50
N GLU A 60 5.54 16.96 10.37
CA GLU A 60 4.89 15.64 10.42
C GLU A 60 4.43 15.28 11.83
N ILE A 61 5.13 15.75 12.88
CA ILE A 61 4.75 15.54 14.29
C ILE A 61 3.43 16.24 14.65
N ARG A 62 3.04 17.26 13.88
CA ARG A 62 1.79 18.02 14.07
C ARG A 62 0.62 17.53 13.22
N THR A 63 0.81 16.49 12.41
CA THR A 63 -0.29 15.93 11.62
C THR A 63 -1.10 14.95 12.48
N LEU A 64 -2.42 14.95 12.28
CA LEU A 64 -3.32 14.00 12.93
C LEU A 64 -2.97 12.55 12.58
N GLU A 65 -2.40 12.31 11.40
CA GLU A 65 -2.00 10.97 10.95
C GLU A 65 -0.87 10.39 11.81
N PHE A 66 0.06 11.21 12.26
CA PHE A 66 1.14 10.78 13.14
C PHE A 66 0.63 10.36 14.52
N TRP A 67 -0.28 11.14 15.12
CA TRP A 67 -0.91 10.77 16.39
C TRP A 67 -1.80 9.53 16.26
N ARG A 68 -2.57 9.41 15.17
CA ARG A 68 -3.36 8.21 14.86
C ARG A 68 -2.48 6.98 14.75
N SER A 69 -1.31 7.12 14.12
CA SER A 69 -0.34 6.04 14.01
C SER A 69 0.22 5.60 15.37
N ILE A 70 0.62 6.55 16.23
CA ILE A 70 1.12 6.24 17.59
C ILE A 70 0.05 5.50 18.42
N ILE A 71 -1.18 5.98 18.38
CA ILE A 71 -2.31 5.33 19.09
C ILE A 71 -2.51 3.92 18.53
N SER A 72 -2.43 3.73 17.22
CA SER A 72 -2.60 2.42 16.61
C SER A 72 -1.49 1.44 16.99
N GLU A 73 -0.24 1.89 17.12
CA GLU A 73 0.88 1.06 17.61
C GLU A 73 0.72 0.67 19.08
N CYS A 74 0.20 1.60 19.90
CA CYS A 74 -0.15 1.32 21.30
C CYS A 74 -1.26 0.26 21.38
N LEU A 75 -2.36 0.45 20.64
CA LEU A 75 -3.51 -0.45 20.65
C LEU A 75 -3.15 -1.84 20.10
N ALA A 76 -2.37 -1.89 19.02
CA ALA A 76 -1.92 -3.14 18.45
C ALA A 76 -1.04 -3.92 19.45
N SER A 77 -0.11 -3.24 20.12
CA SER A 77 0.75 -3.87 21.14
C SER A 77 -0.05 -4.32 22.37
N PHE A 78 -1.06 -3.55 22.78
CA PHE A 78 -2.00 -3.90 23.84
C PHE A 78 -2.74 -5.20 23.53
N PHE A 79 -3.40 -5.28 22.37
CA PHE A 79 -4.16 -6.48 22.00
C PHE A 79 -3.26 -7.68 21.78
N TYR A 80 -2.07 -7.48 21.21
CA TYR A 80 -1.11 -8.56 21.01
C TYR A 80 -0.70 -9.20 22.34
N VAL A 81 -0.26 -8.39 23.31
CA VAL A 81 0.14 -8.90 24.64
C VAL A 81 -1.06 -9.52 25.36
N PHE A 82 -2.23 -8.88 25.32
CA PHE A 82 -3.43 -9.40 25.96
C PHE A 82 -3.82 -10.79 25.43
N ILE A 83 -3.85 -10.98 24.11
CA ILE A 83 -4.23 -12.26 23.49
C ILE A 83 -3.16 -13.34 23.75
N VAL A 84 -1.88 -13.02 23.58
CA VAL A 84 -0.79 -14.00 23.72
C VAL A 84 -0.62 -14.43 25.18
N CYS A 85 -0.57 -13.47 26.11
CA CYS A 85 -0.48 -13.79 27.52
C CYS A 85 -1.77 -14.44 28.04
N GLY A 86 -2.94 -14.03 27.54
CA GLY A 86 -4.22 -14.67 27.87
C GLY A 86 -4.30 -16.13 27.41
N ALA A 87 -3.79 -16.44 26.21
CA ALA A 87 -3.70 -17.81 25.72
C ALA A 87 -2.76 -18.68 26.58
N ALA A 88 -1.66 -18.12 27.06
CA ALA A 88 -0.73 -18.81 27.95
C ALA A 88 -1.31 -19.00 29.37
N ALA A 89 -2.00 -17.98 29.91
CA ALA A 89 -2.58 -17.99 31.26
C ALA A 89 -3.89 -18.78 31.36
N GLY A 90 -4.65 -18.89 30.26
CA GLY A 90 -5.93 -19.62 30.21
C GLY A 90 -5.79 -21.15 30.25
N ALA A 91 -4.56 -21.67 30.28
CA ALA A 91 -4.30 -23.09 30.46
C ALA A 91 -4.70 -23.54 31.87
N GLY A 92 -5.76 -24.35 31.96
CA GLY A 92 -6.25 -24.89 33.23
C GLY A 92 -5.22 -25.78 33.96
N VAL A 93 -5.39 -25.91 35.27
CA VAL A 93 -4.55 -26.78 36.11
C VAL A 93 -4.65 -28.23 35.59
N GLY A 94 -3.51 -28.79 35.19
CA GLY A 94 -3.42 -30.14 34.60
C GLY A 94 -3.32 -30.17 33.07
N ALA A 95 -3.32 -29.01 32.39
CA ALA A 95 -3.06 -28.94 30.95
C ALA A 95 -1.64 -29.43 30.62
N SER A 96 -1.52 -30.20 29.54
CA SER A 96 -0.21 -30.60 29.01
C SER A 96 0.57 -29.38 28.53
N VAL A 97 1.85 -29.30 28.88
CA VAL A 97 2.78 -28.25 28.44
C VAL A 97 2.75 -28.09 26.91
N SER A 98 2.68 -29.21 26.17
CA SER A 98 2.58 -29.21 24.71
C SER A 98 1.32 -28.51 24.20
N SER A 99 0.18 -28.68 24.88
CA SER A 99 -1.08 -28.03 24.50
C SER A 99 -1.04 -26.52 24.73
N VAL A 100 -0.43 -26.07 25.83
CA VAL A 100 -0.26 -24.64 26.14
C VAL A 100 0.68 -23.97 25.13
N LEU A 101 1.80 -24.61 24.82
CA LEU A 101 2.75 -24.14 23.80
C LEU A 101 2.08 -24.01 22.44
N LEU A 102 1.32 -25.03 22.02
CA LEU A 102 0.63 -25.02 20.73
C LEU A 102 -0.45 -23.93 20.68
N ALA A 103 -1.25 -23.79 21.73
CA ALA A 103 -2.28 -22.75 21.81
C ALA A 103 -1.65 -21.34 21.79
N THR A 104 -0.57 -21.12 22.54
CA THR A 104 0.13 -19.83 22.59
C THR A 104 0.79 -19.51 21.25
N ALA A 105 1.38 -20.51 20.57
CA ALA A 105 1.99 -20.34 19.25
C ALA A 105 0.95 -20.03 18.15
N LEU A 106 -0.20 -20.71 18.18
CA LEU A 106 -1.29 -20.40 17.26
C LEU A 106 -1.91 -19.03 17.56
N ALA A 107 -2.10 -18.70 18.83
CA ALA A 107 -2.62 -17.39 19.25
C ALA A 107 -1.69 -16.26 18.84
N SER A 108 -0.37 -16.40 19.03
CA SER A 108 0.59 -15.36 18.64
C SER A 108 0.66 -15.17 17.13
N GLY A 109 0.66 -16.24 16.35
CA GLY A 109 0.63 -16.17 14.88
C GLY A 109 -0.65 -15.50 14.37
N LEU A 110 -1.82 -15.98 14.80
CA LEU A 110 -3.11 -15.44 14.36
C LEU A 110 -3.32 -14.00 14.83
N ALA A 111 -2.96 -13.67 16.07
CA ALA A 111 -3.03 -12.32 16.58
C ALA A 111 -2.13 -11.38 15.79
N MET A 112 -0.87 -11.76 15.53
CA MET A 112 0.05 -10.93 14.76
C MET A 112 -0.48 -10.68 13.34
N THR A 113 -0.97 -11.71 12.64
CA THR A 113 -1.55 -11.56 11.30
C THR A 113 -2.78 -10.66 11.30
N ALA A 114 -3.71 -10.87 12.23
CA ALA A 114 -4.93 -10.07 12.33
C ALA A 114 -4.62 -8.60 12.62
N LEU A 115 -3.78 -8.33 13.61
CA LEU A 115 -3.39 -6.97 13.98
C LEU A 115 -2.61 -6.29 12.87
N THR A 116 -1.71 -7.03 12.20
CA THR A 116 -0.99 -6.49 11.03
C THR A 116 -1.97 -6.09 9.95
N GLN A 117 -2.96 -6.92 9.60
CA GLN A 117 -3.94 -6.59 8.57
C GLN A 117 -4.78 -5.36 8.93
N CYS A 118 -5.10 -5.17 10.21
CA CYS A 118 -5.85 -4.00 10.69
C CYS A 118 -5.02 -2.70 10.69
N PHE A 119 -3.74 -2.77 11.08
CA PHE A 119 -2.94 -1.60 11.39
C PHE A 119 -1.87 -1.25 10.34
N ILE A 120 -1.64 -2.11 9.34
CA ILE A 120 -0.64 -1.90 8.28
C ILE A 120 -0.87 -0.59 7.50
N HIS A 121 -2.14 -0.26 7.22
CA HIS A 121 -2.50 0.97 6.50
C HIS A 121 -2.43 2.24 7.35
N ILE A 122 -2.31 2.11 8.67
CA ILE A 122 -2.37 3.23 9.62
C ILE A 122 -0.97 3.59 10.12
N SER A 123 -0.23 2.62 10.67
CA SER A 123 1.12 2.85 11.22
C SER A 123 2.27 2.14 10.51
N GLY A 124 1.94 1.14 9.69
CA GLY A 124 2.90 0.15 9.21
C GLY A 124 3.00 -1.10 10.09
N ALA A 125 2.20 -1.20 11.16
CA ALA A 125 2.08 -2.35 12.05
C ALA A 125 3.43 -2.89 12.53
N HIS A 126 4.25 -2.05 13.16
CA HIS A 126 5.51 -2.50 13.74
C HIS A 126 5.27 -3.39 14.96
N ILE A 127 4.38 -2.97 15.87
CA ILE A 127 3.88 -3.71 17.06
C ILE A 127 5.05 -4.19 17.96
N ASN A 128 6.26 -3.70 17.71
CA ASN A 128 7.48 -4.24 18.27
C ASN A 128 8.58 -3.17 18.29
N PRO A 129 9.18 -2.91 19.47
CA PRO A 129 10.23 -1.91 19.60
C PRO A 129 11.50 -2.29 18.83
N ALA A 130 11.81 -3.59 18.68
CA ALA A 130 12.96 -4.05 17.91
C ALA A 130 12.79 -3.81 16.41
N VAL A 131 11.58 -4.04 15.88
CA VAL A 131 11.25 -3.77 14.47
C VAL A 131 11.29 -2.27 14.19
N THR A 132 10.77 -1.46 15.11
CA THR A 132 10.82 0.00 15.02
C THR A 132 12.26 0.53 15.06
N LEU A 133 13.12 -0.05 15.91
CA LEU A 133 14.53 0.29 15.97
C LEU A 133 15.27 -0.11 14.69
N ALA A 134 14.99 -1.29 14.14
CA ALA A 134 15.54 -1.72 12.86
C ALA A 134 15.16 -0.75 11.73
N ALA A 135 13.89 -0.34 11.67
CA ALA A 135 13.43 0.69 10.73
C ALA A 135 14.14 2.04 10.92
N CYS A 136 14.44 2.42 12.17
CA CYS A 136 15.23 3.61 12.46
C CYS A 136 16.68 3.51 11.96
N ILE A 137 17.33 2.34 12.12
CA ILE A 137 18.72 2.10 11.66
C ILE A 137 18.80 2.14 10.14
N ILE A 138 17.80 1.59 9.45
CA ILE A 138 17.70 1.60 7.98
C ILE A 138 17.30 3.01 7.46
N ARG A 139 17.09 3.99 8.36
CA ARG A 139 16.64 5.37 8.07
C ARG A 139 15.32 5.44 7.31
N THR A 140 14.51 4.39 7.35
CA THR A 140 13.14 4.41 6.81
C THR A 140 12.20 5.21 7.71
N VAL A 141 12.51 5.28 9.00
CA VAL A 141 11.74 6.00 10.01
C VAL A 141 12.63 6.99 10.76
N SER A 142 12.07 8.17 11.03
CA SER A 142 12.69 9.20 11.87
C SER A 142 13.02 8.66 13.27
N PRO A 143 14.17 9.00 13.86
CA PRO A 143 14.51 8.61 15.23
C PRO A 143 13.51 9.12 16.28
N ILE A 144 12.91 10.31 16.06
CA ILE A 144 11.89 10.86 16.97
C ILE A 144 10.58 10.06 16.87
N ARG A 145 10.17 9.70 15.64
CA ARG A 145 9.00 8.83 15.42
C ARG A 145 9.23 7.46 16.05
N ALA A 146 10.42 6.89 15.84
CA ALA A 146 10.81 5.60 16.41
C ALA A 146 10.74 5.61 17.94
N ALA A 147 11.27 6.65 18.59
CA ALA A 147 11.21 6.79 20.04
C ALA A 147 9.77 6.83 20.56
N MET A 148 8.87 7.58 19.91
CA MET A 148 7.47 7.66 20.33
C MET A 148 6.70 6.36 20.09
N TYR A 149 6.99 5.65 19.00
CA TYR A 149 6.43 4.32 18.75
C TYR A 149 6.88 3.32 19.81
N ILE A 150 8.16 3.32 20.18
CA ILE A 150 8.69 2.44 21.24
C ILE A 150 7.98 2.72 22.57
N THR A 151 7.83 3.99 22.97
CA THR A 151 7.11 4.33 24.21
C THR A 151 5.65 3.90 24.17
N ALA A 152 4.99 4.05 23.02
CA ALA A 152 3.60 3.65 22.83
C ALA A 152 3.43 2.12 22.86
N GLN A 153 4.34 1.38 22.23
CA GLN A 153 4.34 -0.08 22.23
C GLN A 153 4.59 -0.64 23.64
N CYS A 154 5.56 -0.07 24.38
CA CYS A 154 5.80 -0.43 25.78
C CYS A 154 4.58 -0.12 26.66
N GLY A 155 3.98 1.06 26.51
CA GLY A 155 2.78 1.45 27.25
C GLY A 155 1.59 0.52 26.97
N GLY A 156 1.36 0.20 25.69
CA GLY A 156 0.32 -0.75 25.28
C GLY A 156 0.54 -2.14 25.83
N GLY A 157 1.77 -2.67 25.76
CA GLY A 157 2.10 -3.98 26.32
C GLY A 157 1.91 -4.07 27.84
N ILE A 158 2.33 -3.03 28.58
CA ILE A 158 2.11 -2.95 30.03
C ILE A 158 0.62 -2.91 30.35
N ALA A 159 -0.17 -2.10 29.64
CA ALA A 159 -1.62 -2.02 29.83
C ALA A 159 -2.32 -3.36 29.53
N GLY A 160 -1.88 -4.08 28.49
CA GLY A 160 -2.43 -5.39 28.13
C GLY A 160 -2.15 -6.45 29.20
N ALA A 161 -0.92 -6.46 29.73
CA ALA A 161 -0.56 -7.33 30.85
C ALA A 161 -1.29 -6.96 32.15
N ALA A 162 -1.43 -5.66 32.45
CA ALA A 162 -2.14 -5.18 33.62
C ALA A 162 -3.63 -5.56 33.60
N LEU A 163 -4.28 -5.46 32.44
CA LEU A 163 -5.69 -5.83 32.27
C LEU A 163 -5.91 -7.35 32.35
N LEU A 164 -4.90 -8.14 32.01
CA LEU A 164 -4.95 -9.60 32.22
C LEU A 164 -4.75 -9.97 33.70
N TYR A 165 -4.01 -9.16 34.45
CA TYR A 165 -3.69 -9.42 35.86
C TYR A 165 -4.76 -8.93 36.84
N GLY A 166 -5.41 -7.80 36.55
CA GLY A 166 -6.45 -7.19 37.38
C GLY A 166 -7.82 -7.82 37.19
#